data_AF-A0A4Q0VMX6-F1
#
_entry.id   AF-A0A4Q0VMX6-F1
#
_cell.length_a   1.000
_cell.length_b   1.000
_cell.length_c   1.000
_cell.angle_alpha   90.00
_cell.angle_beta   90.00
_cell.angle_gamma   90.00
#
_symmetry.space_group_name_H-M   'P 1'
#
loop_
_entity.id
_entity.type
_entity.pdbx_description
1 polymer ?
#
loop_
_entity_poly.entity_id
_entity_poly.type
_entity_poly.pdbx_seq_one_letter_code
_entity_poly.pdbx_strand_id
1 'polypeptide(L)'
;MTPDILSTYHVSNATQALLSVAHPDYSTIVFENGYKIYVRQTPTQLIKKACIPGGSSYEGRRTAVNMLIGAKHKVPIPIFPPENIYAFPTHSPTQFECSWIFFHHVKCVVPYAKQTKLTFKNGQRIILPVSYYTIEKQMNRTAQCMVRFTHTTYAQQFTYLT
;
A
#
# COMPACT_ATOMS: atom_id res chain seq x y z
N MET A 1 24.49 -0.05 18.42
CA MET A 1 23.08 0.25 18.73
C MET A 1 22.22 -0.68 17.91
N THR A 2 21.46 -1.56 18.55
CA THR A 2 20.35 -2.25 17.89
C THR A 2 19.27 -1.22 17.59
N PRO A 3 18.72 -1.17 16.37
CA PRO A 3 17.61 -0.26 16.09
C PRO A 3 16.42 -0.60 16.97
N ASP A 4 15.68 0.39 17.45
CA ASP A 4 14.46 0.16 18.23
C ASP A 4 13.42 -0.58 17.37
N ILE A 5 13.02 -1.77 17.83
CA ILE A 5 12.06 -2.63 17.14
C ILE A 5 10.68 -2.42 17.76
N LEU A 6 9.77 -1.85 16.97
CA LEU A 6 8.40 -1.59 17.41
C LEU A 6 7.56 -2.87 17.36
N SER A 7 6.68 -3.04 18.36
CA SER A 7 5.68 -4.13 18.35
C SER A 7 4.60 -3.91 17.28
N THR A 8 4.28 -2.65 16.97
CA THR A 8 3.26 -2.25 15.99
C THR A 8 3.62 -0.90 15.37
N TYR A 9 2.95 -0.55 14.27
CA TYR A 9 3.11 0.71 13.56
C TYR A 9 1.76 1.24 13.08
N HIS A 10 1.60 2.56 13.08
CA HIS A 10 0.41 3.24 12.56
C HIS A 10 0.70 3.79 11.16
N VAL A 11 0.01 3.24 10.15
CA VAL A 11 0.10 3.73 8.78
C VAL A 11 -0.43 5.16 8.70
N SER A 12 0.34 6.05 8.08
CA SER A 12 0.05 7.48 7.95
C SER A 12 0.22 7.93 6.50
N ASN A 13 -0.03 9.21 6.24
CA ASN A 13 0.27 9.87 4.97
C ASN A 13 1.78 10.01 4.68
N ALA A 14 2.65 9.62 5.61
CA ALA A 14 4.10 9.60 5.43
C ALA A 14 4.63 8.20 5.09
N THR A 15 3.81 7.15 5.25
CA THR A 15 4.20 5.77 4.94
C THR A 15 4.39 5.58 3.43
N GLN A 16 5.61 5.25 3.01
CA GLN A 16 5.97 5.05 1.60
C GLN A 16 5.88 3.58 1.18
N ALA A 17 6.31 2.67 2.06
CA ALA A 17 6.25 1.23 1.84
C ALA A 17 6.31 0.43 3.14
N LEU A 18 5.76 -0.78 3.09
CA LEU A 18 5.92 -1.84 4.10
C LEU A 18 6.60 -3.02 3.41
N LEU A 19 7.90 -3.18 3.59
CA LEU A 19 8.65 -4.28 2.99
C LEU A 19 8.64 -5.50 3.90
N SER A 20 8.28 -6.65 3.36
CA SER A 20 8.40 -7.92 4.06
C SER A 20 9.86 -8.36 4.13
N VAL A 21 10.30 -8.82 5.30
CA VAL A 21 11.69 -9.24 5.54
C VAL A 21 11.71 -10.50 6.40
N ALA A 22 12.60 -11.44 6.05
CA ALA A 22 12.89 -12.61 6.87
C ALA A 22 13.96 -12.26 7.89
N HIS A 23 13.55 -11.80 9.07
CA HIS A 23 14.45 -11.50 10.18
C HIS A 23 13.90 -12.11 11.49
N PRO A 24 14.76 -12.60 12.41
CA PRO A 24 14.31 -13.21 13.67
C PRO A 24 13.41 -12.30 14.51
N ASP A 25 13.73 -11.01 14.58
CA ASP A 25 13.06 -10.08 15.50
C ASP A 25 11.95 -9.22 14.88
N TYR A 26 11.90 -9.09 13.56
CA TYR A 26 10.93 -8.20 12.88
C TYR A 26 10.52 -8.76 11.52
N SER A 27 9.29 -8.48 11.10
CA SER A 27 8.74 -8.98 9.83
C SER A 27 8.58 -7.86 8.78
N THR A 28 8.62 -6.60 9.21
CA THR A 28 8.42 -5.45 8.32
C THR A 28 9.51 -4.40 8.49
N ILE A 29 10.03 -3.89 7.37
CA ILE A 29 10.72 -2.60 7.32
C ILE A 29 9.76 -1.58 6.71
N VAL A 30 9.41 -0.57 7.50
CA VAL A 30 8.61 0.57 7.06
C VAL A 30 9.54 1.63 6.50
N PHE A 31 9.19 2.17 5.34
CA PHE A 31 9.83 3.36 4.78
C PHE A 31 8.91 4.55 5.04
N GLU A 32 9.38 5.54 5.79
CA GLU A 32 8.63 6.74 6.15
C GLU A 32 9.58 7.95 6.19
N ASN A 33 9.24 9.03 5.48
CA ASN A 33 10.00 10.29 5.48
C ASN A 33 11.53 10.16 5.29
N GLY A 34 12.00 9.17 4.53
CA GLY A 34 13.42 8.93 4.30
C GLY A 34 14.12 8.04 5.34
N TYR A 35 13.42 7.65 6.40
CA TYR A 35 13.92 6.76 7.45
C TYR A 35 13.33 5.35 7.32
N LYS A 36 13.95 4.40 8.03
CA LYS A 36 13.48 3.03 8.16
C LYS A 36 13.04 2.76 9.59
N ILE A 37 11.87 2.15 9.74
CA ILE A 37 11.34 1.70 11.05
C ILE A 37 11.16 0.18 10.99
N TYR A 38 11.60 -0.52 12.03
CA TYR A 38 11.57 -1.99 12.10
C TYR A 38 10.41 -2.44 12.98
N VAL A 39 9.56 -3.35 12.47
CA VAL A 39 8.28 -3.68 13.11
C VAL A 39 8.06 -5.20 13.15
N ARG A 40 7.65 -5.70 14.31
CA ARG A 40 7.38 -7.14 14.54
C ARG A 40 6.27 -7.70 13.65
N GLN A 41 5.20 -6.93 13.46
CA GLN A 41 4.06 -7.34 12.63
C GLN A 41 4.42 -7.47 11.16
N THR A 42 3.72 -8.36 10.45
CA THR A 42 3.86 -8.51 9.00
C THR A 42 3.22 -7.35 8.24
N PRO A 43 3.62 -7.09 6.98
CA PRO A 43 3.04 -5.99 6.20
C PRO A 43 1.51 -6.12 6.07
N THR A 44 1.00 -7.34 5.85
CA THR A 44 -0.44 -7.60 5.74
C THR A 44 -1.17 -7.37 7.07
N GLN A 45 -0.57 -7.69 8.23
CA GLN A 45 -1.15 -7.36 9.53
C GLN A 45 -1.28 -5.84 9.73
N LEU A 46 -0.23 -5.08 9.36
CA LEU A 46 -0.24 -3.61 9.45
C LEU A 46 -1.31 -3.00 8.53
N ILE A 47 -1.45 -3.49 7.29
CA ILE A 47 -2.51 -3.05 6.37
C ILE A 47 -3.89 -3.37 6.92
N LYS A 48 -4.11 -4.57 7.47
CA LYS A 48 -5.39 -4.96 8.08
C LYS A 48 -5.77 -4.02 9.23
N LYS A 49 -4.81 -3.72 10.11
CA LYS A 49 -5.00 -2.77 11.22
C LYS A 49 -5.30 -1.36 10.72
N ALA A 50 -4.56 -0.88 9.70
CA ALA A 50 -4.72 0.45 9.13
C ALA A 50 -6.11 0.70 8.50
N CYS A 51 -6.83 -0.35 8.11
CA CYS A 51 -8.17 -0.21 7.54
C CYS A 51 -9.23 0.20 8.59
N ILE A 52 -9.05 -0.21 9.85
CA ILE A 52 -10.06 -0.10 10.92
C ILE A 52 -10.41 1.35 11.26
N PRO A 53 -9.46 2.28 11.47
CA PRO A 53 -9.79 3.68 11.77
C PRO A 53 -10.65 4.35 10.70
N GLY A 54 -10.49 3.96 9.43
CA GLY A 54 -11.32 4.44 8.32
C GLY A 54 -12.69 3.75 8.22
N GLY A 55 -13.16 3.05 9.26
CA GLY A 55 -14.51 2.49 9.37
C GLY A 55 -14.79 1.20 8.61
N SER A 56 -13.76 0.48 8.13
CA SER A 56 -13.98 -0.76 7.38
C SER A 56 -12.85 -1.76 7.56
N SER A 57 -13.17 -3.05 7.54
CA SER A 57 -12.16 -4.10 7.55
C SER A 57 -11.42 -4.18 6.22
N TYR A 58 -10.23 -4.77 6.23
CA TYR A 58 -9.47 -5.08 5.02
C TYR A 58 -10.29 -5.91 4.01
N GLU A 59 -11.02 -6.92 4.47
CA GLU A 59 -11.84 -7.75 3.58
C GLU A 59 -13.03 -6.96 3.02
N GLY A 60 -13.66 -6.09 3.81
CA GLY A 60 -14.72 -5.20 3.33
C GLY A 60 -14.22 -4.28 2.21
N ARG A 61 -13.05 -3.66 2.40
CA ARG A 61 -12.40 -2.83 1.37
C ARG A 61 -12.06 -3.63 0.12
N ARG A 62 -11.53 -4.86 0.25
CA ARG A 62 -11.25 -5.74 -0.89
C ARG A 62 -12.49 -6.06 -1.69
N THR A 63 -13.58 -6.41 -1.02
CA THR A 63 -14.87 -6.71 -1.66
C THR A 63 -15.37 -5.49 -2.44
N ALA A 64 -15.36 -4.30 -1.83
CA ALA A 64 -15.75 -3.06 -2.50
C ALA A 64 -14.90 -2.78 -3.75
N VAL A 65 -13.58 -2.88 -3.65
CA VAL A 65 -12.68 -2.65 -4.79
C VAL A 65 -12.90 -3.68 -5.90
N ASN A 66 -13.12 -4.95 -5.56
CA ASN A 66 -13.46 -5.97 -6.55
C ASN A 66 -14.76 -5.63 -7.30
N MET A 67 -15.80 -5.20 -6.58
CA MET A 67 -17.06 -4.78 -7.21
C MET A 67 -16.88 -3.56 -8.12
N LEU A 68 -16.00 -2.62 -7.77
CA LEU A 68 -15.82 -1.38 -8.51
C LEU A 68 -14.93 -1.50 -9.75
N ILE A 69 -13.85 -2.31 -9.68
CA ILE A 69 -12.83 -2.40 -10.74
C ILE A 69 -12.51 -3.83 -11.18
N GLY A 70 -13.23 -4.85 -10.69
CA GLY A 70 -13.03 -6.25 -11.07
C GLY A 70 -11.71 -6.87 -10.59
N ALA A 71 -11.00 -6.22 -9.66
CA ALA A 71 -9.73 -6.71 -9.15
C ALA A 71 -9.96 -7.85 -8.13
N LYS A 72 -9.79 -9.10 -8.59
CA LYS A 72 -9.93 -10.31 -7.75
C LYS A 72 -8.68 -10.68 -6.95
N HIS A 73 -7.50 -10.50 -7.56
CA HIS A 73 -6.21 -10.85 -6.99
C HIS A 73 -5.31 -9.63 -6.86
N LYS A 74 -4.47 -9.63 -5.82
CA LYS A 74 -3.57 -8.51 -5.48
C LYS A 74 -4.33 -7.18 -5.44
N VAL A 75 -5.48 -7.19 -4.76
CA VAL A 75 -6.43 -6.08 -4.74
C VAL A 75 -5.77 -4.85 -4.09
N PRO A 76 -5.77 -3.67 -4.74
CA PRO A 76 -5.33 -2.45 -4.09
C PRO A 76 -6.30 -2.09 -2.96
N ILE A 77 -5.79 -1.43 -1.91
CA ILE A 77 -6.54 -1.15 -0.70
C ILE A 77 -6.64 0.37 -0.52
N PRO A 78 -7.83 0.96 -0.64
CA PRO A 78 -8.10 2.34 -0.26
C PRO A 78 -8.15 2.41 1.27
N ILE A 79 -6.99 2.60 1.92
CA ILE A 79 -6.87 2.59 3.39
C ILE A 79 -7.62 3.79 3.98
N PHE A 80 -7.29 4.99 3.51
CA PHE A 80 -7.95 6.22 3.92
C PHE A 80 -8.05 7.20 2.74
N PRO A 81 -9.09 7.06 1.89
CA PRO A 81 -9.30 7.90 0.71
C PRO A 81 -9.24 9.42 0.92
N PRO A 82 -9.84 9.99 2.00
CA PRO A 82 -9.81 11.45 2.20
C PRO A 82 -8.41 12.03 2.33
N GLU A 83 -7.44 11.27 2.85
CA GLU A 83 -6.02 11.67 2.95
C GLU A 83 -5.15 11.03 1.85
N ASN A 84 -5.76 10.51 0.78
CA ASN A 84 -5.02 9.90 -0.31
C ASN A 84 -4.15 8.69 0.13
N ILE A 85 -4.58 7.94 1.14
CA ILE A 85 -3.82 6.74 1.57
C ILE A 85 -4.34 5.51 0.82
N TYR A 86 -3.64 5.15 -0.25
CA TYR A 86 -3.90 3.98 -1.08
C TYR A 86 -2.64 3.14 -1.19
N ALA A 87 -2.76 1.84 -0.93
CA ALA A 87 -1.65 0.91 -1.02
C ALA A 87 -1.97 -0.28 -1.92
N PHE A 88 -0.96 -0.83 -2.59
CA PHE A 88 -1.11 -2.05 -3.38
C PHE A 88 -0.06 -3.10 -3.00
N PRO A 89 -0.40 -4.39 -3.06
CA PRO A 89 0.54 -5.46 -2.76
C PRO A 89 1.43 -5.79 -3.97
N THR A 90 2.67 -6.21 -3.71
CA THR A 90 3.61 -6.68 -4.75
C THR A 90 3.35 -8.15 -5.14
N HIS A 91 2.97 -8.97 -4.15
CA HIS A 91 2.65 -10.38 -4.27
C HIS A 91 1.19 -10.65 -3.87
N SER A 92 0.78 -11.92 -3.80
CA SER A 92 -0.46 -12.24 -3.10
C SER A 92 -0.31 -11.83 -1.62
N PRO A 93 -1.30 -11.18 -0.97
CA PRO A 93 -1.22 -10.83 0.45
C PRO A 93 -1.00 -12.01 1.42
N THR A 94 -1.20 -13.23 0.94
CA THR A 94 -0.93 -14.49 1.66
C THR A 94 0.50 -14.99 1.50
N GLN A 95 1.27 -14.48 0.53
CA GLN A 95 2.67 -14.83 0.33
C GLN A 95 3.57 -14.04 1.27
N PHE A 96 4.62 -14.69 1.77
CA PHE A 96 5.58 -14.09 2.67
C PHE A 96 6.26 -12.86 2.05
N GLU A 97 6.61 -12.94 0.77
CA GLU A 97 7.30 -11.90 0.00
C GLU A 97 6.42 -10.66 -0.27
N CYS A 98 5.15 -10.67 0.16
CA CYS A 98 4.22 -9.59 -0.09
C CYS A 98 4.60 -8.34 0.69
N SER A 99 5.05 -7.35 -0.06
CA SER A 99 5.27 -6.00 0.41
C SER A 99 4.13 -5.10 -0.08
N TRP A 100 3.93 -3.98 0.60
CA TRP A 100 2.92 -3.00 0.25
C TRP A 100 3.54 -1.67 -0.10
N ILE A 101 3.11 -1.08 -1.21
CA ILE A 101 3.62 0.19 -1.71
C ILE A 101 2.49 1.22 -1.66
N PHE A 102 2.79 2.41 -1.14
CA PHE A 102 1.83 3.50 -1.04
C PHE A 102 1.89 4.35 -2.30
N PHE A 103 0.81 4.31 -3.07
CA PHE A 103 0.73 4.81 -4.44
C PHE A 103 1.15 6.27 -4.54
N HIS A 104 0.68 7.13 -3.63
CA HIS A 104 0.92 8.57 -3.68
C HIS A 104 2.37 8.98 -3.48
N HIS A 105 3.22 8.11 -2.93
CA HIS A 105 4.65 8.39 -2.77
C HIS A 105 5.48 7.98 -3.97
N VAL A 106 4.93 7.20 -4.91
CA VAL A 106 5.68 6.72 -6.08
C VAL A 106 5.91 7.89 -7.04
N LYS A 107 7.17 8.09 -7.44
CA LYS A 107 7.57 9.06 -8.49
C LYS A 107 7.66 8.37 -9.84
N CYS A 108 8.39 7.27 -9.91
CA CYS A 108 8.51 6.45 -11.11
C CYS A 108 8.94 5.02 -10.78
N VAL A 109 8.68 4.12 -11.71
CA VAL A 109 9.13 2.72 -11.69
C VAL A 109 9.85 2.45 -13.00
N VAL A 110 10.95 1.71 -12.95
CA VAL A 110 11.71 1.33 -14.15
C VAL A 110 12.14 -0.14 -14.08
N PRO A 111 12.29 -0.82 -15.22
CA PRO A 111 12.85 -2.17 -15.26
C PRO A 111 14.26 -2.21 -14.65
N TYR A 112 14.57 -3.28 -13.93
CA TYR A 112 15.90 -3.54 -13.37
C TYR A 112 16.19 -5.04 -13.40
N ALA A 113 16.80 -5.52 -14.50
CA ALA A 113 16.92 -6.95 -14.79
C ALA A 113 15.56 -7.67 -14.69
N LYS A 114 15.44 -8.73 -13.87
CA LYS A 114 14.17 -9.44 -13.60
C LYS A 114 13.34 -8.82 -12.47
N GLN A 115 13.76 -7.66 -11.97
CA GLN A 115 13.21 -6.94 -10.83
C GLN A 115 12.70 -5.57 -11.27
N THR A 116 12.22 -4.78 -10.31
CA THR A 116 11.75 -3.41 -10.52
C THR A 116 12.52 -2.47 -9.61
N LYS A 117 13.04 -1.37 -10.15
CA LYS A 117 13.53 -0.25 -9.36
C LYS A 117 12.41 0.77 -9.22
N LEU A 118 11.99 1.03 -7.99
CA LEU A 118 10.98 2.04 -7.64
C LEU A 118 11.66 3.24 -7.00
N THR A 119 11.32 4.44 -7.47
CA THR A 119 11.78 5.71 -6.90
C THR A 119 10.60 6.44 -6.29
N PHE A 120 10.73 6.86 -5.04
CA PHE A 120 9.75 7.68 -4.35
C PHE A 120 9.94 9.17 -4.65
N LYS A 121 8.92 9.99 -4.35
CA LYS A 121 8.92 11.45 -4.57
C LYS A 121 10.04 12.17 -3.80
N ASN A 122 10.45 11.66 -2.65
CA ASN A 122 11.59 12.16 -1.87
C ASN A 122 12.96 11.72 -2.42
N GLY A 123 13.01 11.02 -3.57
CA GLY A 123 14.24 10.54 -4.20
C GLY A 123 14.76 9.21 -3.66
N GLN A 124 14.23 8.69 -2.55
CA GLN A 124 14.60 7.37 -2.03
C GLN A 124 14.21 6.27 -3.01
N ARG A 125 15.01 5.20 -3.07
CA ARG A 125 14.84 4.10 -4.02
C ARG A 125 14.79 2.77 -3.30
N ILE A 126 14.00 1.84 -3.84
CA ILE A 126 13.95 0.44 -3.44
C ILE A 126 13.98 -0.46 -4.66
N ILE A 127 14.52 -1.67 -4.49
CA ILE A 127 14.47 -2.74 -5.49
C ILE A 127 13.44 -3.76 -5.02
N LEU A 128 12.43 -3.99 -5.86
CA LEU A 128 11.37 -4.94 -5.58
C LEU A 128 11.64 -6.24 -6.36
N PRO A 129 11.59 -7.42 -5.71
CA PRO A 129 11.86 -8.70 -6.36
C PRO A 129 10.66 -9.19 -7.20
N VAL A 130 10.10 -8.29 -8.01
CA VAL A 130 8.98 -8.54 -8.93
C VAL A 130 9.23 -7.85 -10.26
N SER A 131 8.64 -8.37 -11.33
CA SER A 131 8.78 -7.79 -12.66
C SER A 131 8.16 -6.40 -12.76
N TYR A 132 8.75 -5.57 -13.62
CA TYR A 132 8.25 -4.22 -13.94
C TYR A 132 6.75 -4.23 -14.29
N TYR A 133 6.34 -5.13 -15.19
CA TYR A 133 4.94 -5.26 -15.62
C TYR A 133 3.98 -5.59 -14.47
N THR A 134 4.44 -6.33 -13.46
CA THR A 134 3.62 -6.61 -12.27
C THR A 134 3.36 -5.32 -11.49
N ILE A 135 4.41 -4.53 -11.26
CA ILE A 135 4.27 -3.25 -10.53
C ILE A 135 3.46 -2.24 -11.32
N GLU A 136 3.72 -2.10 -12.62
CA GLU A 136 2.97 -1.21 -13.51
C GLU A 136 1.47 -1.57 -13.51
N LYS A 137 1.13 -2.85 -13.58
CA LYS A 137 -0.26 -3.32 -13.48
C LYS A 137 -0.91 -2.95 -12.14
N GLN A 138 -0.18 -3.07 -11.04
CA GLN A 138 -0.68 -2.71 -9.71
C GLN A 138 -0.85 -1.19 -9.55
N MET A 139 0.07 -0.39 -10.11
CA MET A 139 -0.07 1.08 -10.20
C MET A 139 -1.34 1.45 -10.98
N ASN A 140 -1.54 0.89 -12.18
CA ASN A 140 -2.72 1.17 -13.01
C ASN A 140 -4.03 0.78 -12.33
N ARG A 141 -4.09 -0.38 -11.69
CA ARG A 141 -5.27 -0.80 -10.89
C ARG A 141 -5.54 0.12 -9.72
N THR A 142 -4.50 0.61 -9.06
CA THR A 142 -4.64 1.54 -7.94
C THR A 142 -5.14 2.91 -8.42
N ALA A 143 -4.63 3.40 -9.55
CA ALA A 143 -5.14 4.62 -10.17
C ALA A 143 -6.62 4.50 -10.57
N GLN A 144 -7.02 3.38 -11.18
CA GLN A 144 -8.44 3.11 -11.48
C GLN A 144 -9.30 3.06 -10.21
N CYS A 145 -8.80 2.40 -9.16
CA CYS A 145 -9.45 2.37 -7.85
C CYS A 145 -9.66 3.81 -7.34
N MET A 146 -8.61 4.62 -7.30
CA MET A 146 -8.70 6.01 -6.84
C MET A 146 -9.78 6.78 -7.60
N VAL A 147 -9.73 6.79 -8.93
CA VAL A 147 -10.71 7.50 -9.77
C VAL A 147 -12.15 7.12 -9.38
N ARG A 148 -12.44 5.83 -9.21
CA ARG A 148 -13.79 5.37 -8.82
C ARG A 148 -14.19 5.85 -7.42
N PHE A 149 -13.26 5.84 -6.46
CA PHE A 149 -13.54 6.30 -5.10
C PHE A 149 -13.69 7.83 -5.01
N THR A 150 -12.94 8.62 -5.79
CA THR A 150 -13.10 10.09 -5.81
C THR A 150 -14.45 10.51 -6.41
N HIS A 151 -14.91 9.85 -7.49
CA HIS A 151 -16.19 10.18 -8.11
C HIS A 151 -17.41 9.87 -7.22
N THR A 152 -17.34 8.86 -6.35
CA THR A 152 -18.41 8.58 -5.37
C THR A 152 -18.53 9.70 -4.32
N THR A 153 -17.42 10.32 -3.93
CA THR A 153 -17.42 11.39 -2.92
C THR A 153 -18.14 12.65 -3.41
N TYR A 154 -17.97 13.01 -4.69
CA TYR A 154 -18.67 14.15 -5.28
C TYR A 154 -20.18 13.89 -5.43
N ALA A 155 -20.58 12.68 -5.85
CA ALA A 155 -22.00 12.36 -6.02
C ALA A 155 -22.79 12.44 -4.70
N GLN A 156 -22.17 12.10 -3.56
CA GLN A 156 -22.81 12.19 -2.25
C GLN A 156 -22.89 13.61 -1.69
N GLN A 157 -21.96 14.52 -2.03
CA GLN A 157 -22.03 15.92 -1.57
C GLN A 157 -23.20 16.70 -2.18
N PHE A 158 -23.68 16.33 -3.36
CA PHE A 158 -24.82 17.01 -4.02
C PHE A 158 -26.19 16.48 -3.62
N THR A 159 -26.29 15.33 -2.94
CA THR A 159 -27.59 14.76 -2.51
C THR A 159 -28.07 15.31 -1.16
N TYR A 160 -27.22 16.00 -0.40
CA TYR A 160 -27.55 16.58 0.90
C TYR A 160 -27.78 18.11 0.87
N LEU A 161 -27.90 18.70 -0.32
CA LEU A 161 -28.18 20.13 -0.53
C LEU A 161 -29.55 20.41 -1.17
N THR A 162 -30.46 19.43 -1.12
CA THR A 162 -31.88 19.55 -1.50
C THR A 162 -32.76 19.17 -0.33
#